data_AF-A0A1G6TSV6-F1
#
_entry.id   AF-A0A1G6TSV6-F1
#
_cell.length_a   1.000
_cell.length_b   1.000
_cell.length_c   1.000
_cell.angle_alpha   90.00
_cell.angle_beta   90.00
_cell.angle_gamma   90.00
#
_symmetry.space_group_name_H-M   'P 1'
#
loop_
_entity.id
_entity.type
_entity.pdbx_description
1 polymer ?
#
loop_
_entity_poly.entity_id
_entity_poly.type
_entity_poly.pdbx_seq_one_letter_code
_entity_poly.pdbx_strand_id
1 'polypeptide(L)'
;MEWDLQKVKDLIKEKIEENLNLDYKASDSLQQNDKKANEISKDVSAFANSDGGVIIYGIREDNQNKHLPESIDPINRSEISKEWLEQIIQSRIRPRIENIIIHPIPLEEETNNLIYVVEIPQSNTAHQASDRKYYKRYHYCPTKRFQLKR
;
A
#
# COMPACT_ATOMS: atom_id res chain seq x y z
N MET A 1 -1.50 13.19 8.71
CA MET A 1 -2.32 12.63 9.81
C MET A 1 -1.35 11.85 10.71
N GLU A 2 -1.58 11.74 12.01
CA GLU A 2 -0.68 10.89 12.83
C GLU A 2 -1.17 9.44 12.75
N TRP A 3 -0.25 8.52 12.44
CA TRP A 3 -0.50 7.09 12.41
C TRP A 3 0.17 6.43 13.60
N ASP A 4 -0.61 5.67 14.36
CA ASP A 4 -0.15 4.90 15.50
C ASP A 4 -0.52 3.41 15.35
N LEU A 5 0.03 2.60 16.26
CA LEU A 5 -0.24 1.17 16.28
C LEU A 5 -1.69 0.86 16.63
N GLN A 6 -2.34 1.69 17.45
CA GLN A 6 -3.71 1.45 17.91
C GLN A 6 -4.68 1.56 16.73
N LYS A 7 -4.56 2.60 15.92
CA LYS A 7 -5.34 2.82 14.71
C LYS A 7 -5.19 1.67 13.71
N VAL A 8 -3.98 1.15 13.55
CA VAL A 8 -3.76 -0.04 12.71
C VAL A 8 -4.48 -1.27 13.28
N LYS A 9 -4.43 -1.47 14.60
CA LYS A 9 -5.16 -2.56 15.27
C LYS A 9 -6.68 -2.39 15.14
N ASP A 10 -7.18 -1.17 15.20
CA ASP A 10 -8.61 -0.87 15.06
C ASP A 10 -9.10 -1.21 13.64
N LEU A 11 -8.32 -0.89 12.59
CA LEU A 11 -8.62 -1.29 11.21
C LEU A 11 -8.76 -2.82 11.06
N ILE A 12 -7.88 -3.58 11.72
CA ILE A 12 -7.94 -5.05 11.72
C ILE A 12 -9.17 -5.55 12.50
N LYS A 13 -9.41 -4.97 13.69
CA LYS A 13 -10.51 -5.37 14.57
C LYS A 13 -11.88 -5.11 13.94
N GLU A 14 -12.04 -3.96 13.30
CA GLU A 14 -13.27 -3.58 12.59
C GLU A 14 -13.40 -4.24 11.22
N LYS A 15 -12.35 -4.94 10.75
CA LYS A 15 -12.27 -5.56 9.42
C LYS A 15 -12.64 -4.56 8.33
N ILE A 16 -12.00 -3.39 8.37
CA ILE A 16 -12.20 -2.38 7.34
C ILE A 16 -11.70 -2.93 6.01
N GLU A 17 -12.60 -3.00 5.03
CA GLU A 17 -12.27 -3.51 3.69
C GLU A 17 -11.38 -2.52 2.94
N GLU A 18 -10.46 -3.05 2.14
CA GLU A 18 -9.71 -2.26 1.18
C GLU A 18 -10.64 -1.50 0.25
N ASN A 19 -10.18 -0.34 -0.18
CA ASN A 19 -10.94 0.50 -1.08
C ASN A 19 -10.01 1.25 -2.03
N LEU A 20 -10.52 2.30 -2.67
CA LEU A 20 -9.73 3.08 -3.61
C LEU A 20 -8.57 3.83 -2.98
N ASN A 21 -8.65 4.11 -1.69
CA ASN A 21 -7.69 4.94 -0.96
C ASN A 21 -6.98 4.16 0.16
N LEU A 22 -7.22 2.85 0.31
CA LEU A 22 -6.62 2.01 1.34
C LEU A 22 -6.26 0.62 0.76
N ASP A 23 -5.00 0.24 0.89
CA ASP A 23 -4.47 -1.09 0.55
C ASP A 23 -3.72 -1.67 1.76
N TYR A 24 -3.85 -2.98 1.97
CA TYR A 24 -3.04 -3.76 2.89
C TYR A 24 -2.03 -4.58 2.08
N LYS A 25 -0.81 -4.72 2.60
CA LYS A 25 0.24 -5.54 1.97
C LYS A 25 1.00 -6.30 3.04
N ALA A 26 1.22 -7.59 2.82
CA ALA A 26 2.09 -8.40 3.68
C ALA A 26 3.57 -7.96 3.55
N SER A 27 4.40 -8.32 4.53
CA SER A 27 5.84 -8.02 4.56
C SER A 27 6.57 -8.52 3.31
N ASP A 28 6.16 -9.68 2.77
CA ASP A 28 6.66 -10.27 1.53
C ASP A 28 6.48 -9.38 0.29
N SER A 29 5.66 -8.33 0.38
CA SER A 29 5.52 -7.33 -0.69
C SER A 29 6.72 -6.40 -0.79
N LEU A 30 7.55 -6.32 0.26
CA LEU A 30 8.74 -5.47 0.31
C LEU A 30 10.06 -6.25 0.10
N GLN A 31 10.02 -7.51 -0.33
CA GLN A 31 11.26 -8.25 -0.61
C GLN A 31 12.13 -7.49 -1.62
N GLN A 32 13.45 -7.46 -1.37
CA GLN A 32 14.42 -6.70 -2.17
C GLN A 32 14.71 -7.37 -3.52
N ASN A 33 13.71 -7.43 -4.40
CA ASN A 33 13.84 -7.92 -5.77
C ASN A 33 13.11 -7.02 -6.75
N ASP A 34 13.50 -7.09 -8.02
CA ASP A 34 12.95 -6.22 -9.07
C ASP A 34 11.46 -6.42 -9.30
N LYS A 35 10.96 -7.66 -9.13
CA LYS A 35 9.54 -7.95 -9.30
C LYS A 35 8.69 -7.18 -8.29
N LYS A 36 9.05 -7.25 -7.00
CA LYS A 36 8.34 -6.56 -5.92
C LYS A 36 8.51 -5.05 -6.02
N ALA A 37 9.71 -4.58 -6.35
CA ALA A 37 9.95 -3.16 -6.57
C ALA A 37 9.10 -2.60 -7.74
N ASN A 38 8.84 -3.40 -8.78
CA ASN A 38 7.92 -3.03 -9.85
C ASN A 38 6.47 -3.00 -9.39
N GLU A 39 6.02 -3.96 -8.58
CA GLU A 39 4.66 -3.92 -8.00
C GLU A 39 4.46 -2.69 -7.12
N ILE A 40 5.43 -2.36 -6.25
CA ILE A 40 5.41 -1.11 -5.44
C ILE A 40 5.25 0.12 -6.35
N SER A 41 6.00 0.18 -7.46
CA SER A 41 5.91 1.29 -8.42
C SER A 41 4.53 1.39 -9.08
N LYS A 42 3.88 0.26 -9.39
CA LYS A 42 2.54 0.24 -9.97
C LYS A 42 1.51 0.72 -8.97
N ASP A 43 1.53 0.19 -7.76
CA ASP A 43 0.56 0.52 -6.72
C ASP A 43 0.66 2.01 -6.37
N VAL A 44 1.88 2.51 -6.09
CA VAL A 44 2.09 3.90 -5.69
C VAL A 44 1.73 4.88 -6.80
N SER A 45 2.09 4.59 -8.06
CA SER A 45 1.68 5.43 -9.19
C SER A 45 0.17 5.41 -9.41
N ALA A 46 -0.51 4.28 -9.18
CA ALA A 46 -1.95 4.16 -9.29
C ALA A 46 -2.68 5.04 -8.27
N PHE A 47 -2.22 5.07 -7.02
CA PHE A 47 -2.77 5.96 -5.98
C PHE A 47 -2.57 7.43 -6.34
N ALA A 48 -1.34 7.83 -6.69
CA ALA A 48 -1.05 9.22 -7.04
C ALA A 48 -1.85 9.72 -8.26
N ASN A 49 -2.09 8.86 -9.25
CA ASN A 49 -2.90 9.17 -10.44
C ASN A 49 -4.42 9.16 -10.20
N SER A 50 -4.85 8.78 -9.00
CA SER A 50 -6.25 8.72 -8.60
C SER A 50 -6.53 9.83 -7.57
N ASP A 51 -7.12 9.50 -6.42
CA ASP A 51 -7.42 10.46 -5.35
C ASP A 51 -6.40 10.40 -4.21
N GLY A 52 -5.20 9.83 -4.47
CA GLY A 52 -4.25 9.49 -3.43
C GLY A 52 -4.73 8.32 -2.57
N GLY A 53 -4.06 8.06 -1.46
CA GLY A 53 -4.45 7.02 -0.53
C GLY A 53 -3.33 6.59 0.39
N VAL A 54 -3.52 5.44 1.01
CA VAL A 54 -2.64 4.88 2.03
C VAL A 54 -2.39 3.42 1.73
N ILE A 55 -1.11 3.03 1.73
CA ILE A 55 -0.71 1.62 1.69
C ILE A 55 -0.12 1.26 3.04
N ILE A 56 -0.63 0.20 3.66
CA ILE A 56 -0.13 -0.30 4.94
C ILE A 56 0.60 -1.62 4.69
N TYR A 57 1.94 -1.58 4.79
CA TYR A 57 2.80 -2.74 4.71
C TYR A 57 3.01 -3.36 6.08
N GLY A 58 2.91 -4.68 6.14
CA GLY A 58 3.02 -5.47 7.35
C GLY A 58 1.67 -5.95 7.89
N ILE A 59 0.67 -6.07 7.01
CA ILE A 59 -0.65 -6.63 7.31
C ILE A 59 -0.97 -7.70 6.27
N ARG A 60 -1.30 -8.91 6.73
CA ARG A 60 -1.78 -9.98 5.86
C ARG A 60 -3.29 -9.82 5.63
N GLU A 61 -3.68 -9.96 4.38
CA GLU A 61 -5.09 -10.06 3.97
C GLU A 61 -5.62 -11.48 4.26
N ASP A 62 -6.92 -11.59 4.53
CA ASP A 62 -7.63 -12.86 4.71
C ASP A 62 -7.61 -13.67 3.41
N ASN A 63 -7.18 -14.93 3.50
CA ASN A 63 -7.08 -15.83 2.36
C ASN A 63 -8.45 -16.18 1.73
N GLN A 64 -9.53 -16.16 2.52
CA GLN A 64 -10.90 -16.47 2.11
C GLN A 64 -11.63 -15.21 1.65
N ASN A 65 -11.44 -14.10 2.35
CA ASN A 65 -12.02 -12.79 2.03
C ASN A 65 -10.90 -11.82 1.65
N LYS A 66 -10.39 -11.97 0.42
CA LYS A 66 -9.46 -10.99 -0.17
C LYS A 66 -10.03 -9.59 0.06
N HIS A 67 -9.17 -8.63 0.39
CA HIS A 67 -9.50 -7.25 0.78
C HIS A 67 -9.84 -7.01 2.27
N LEU A 68 -9.88 -8.04 3.12
CA LEU A 68 -10.01 -7.84 4.57
C LEU A 68 -8.65 -8.02 5.27
N PRO A 69 -8.27 -7.12 6.20
CA PRO A 69 -7.09 -7.31 7.01
C PRO A 69 -7.32 -8.44 8.04
N GLU A 70 -6.39 -9.39 8.13
CA GLU A 70 -6.50 -10.56 9.02
C GLU A 70 -5.55 -10.45 10.22
N SER A 71 -4.26 -10.19 9.96
CA SER A 71 -3.23 -10.23 11.00
C SER A 71 -2.04 -9.33 10.70
N ILE A 72 -1.33 -8.93 11.76
CA ILE A 72 -0.06 -8.19 11.65
C ILE A 72 1.04 -9.15 11.19
N ASP A 73 1.79 -8.73 10.18
CA ASP A 73 2.92 -9.44 9.60
C ASP A 73 4.16 -8.53 9.69
N PRO A 74 4.91 -8.59 10.80
CA PRO A 74 5.93 -7.61 11.12
C PRO A 74 7.02 -7.50 10.04
N ILE A 75 7.49 -6.28 9.79
CA ILE A 75 8.64 -6.01 8.93
C ILE A 75 9.83 -5.69 9.80
N ASN A 76 10.95 -6.37 9.56
CA ASN A 76 12.20 -6.08 10.25
C ASN A 76 12.88 -4.85 9.65
N ARG A 77 13.03 -3.80 10.46
CA ARG A 77 13.69 -2.54 10.09
C ARG A 77 15.12 -2.72 9.58
N SER A 78 15.84 -3.73 10.06
CA SER A 78 17.20 -4.02 9.63
C SER A 78 17.26 -4.62 8.22
N GLU A 79 16.18 -5.28 7.79
CA GLU A 79 16.09 -5.86 6.44
C GLU A 79 15.52 -4.85 5.45
N ILE A 80 14.44 -4.16 5.84
CA ILE A 80 13.77 -3.16 5.00
C ILE A 80 13.73 -1.84 5.76
N SER A 81 14.57 -0.90 5.34
CA SER A 81 14.61 0.44 5.89
C SER A 81 13.60 1.38 5.20
N LYS A 82 13.21 2.44 5.90
CA LYS A 82 12.38 3.52 5.34
C LYS A 82 13.04 4.14 4.11
N GLU A 83 14.34 4.40 4.20
CA GLU A 83 15.13 5.04 3.17
C GLU A 83 15.19 4.19 1.90
N TRP A 84 15.30 2.87 2.06
CA TRP A 84 15.24 1.95 0.92
C TRP A 84 13.89 2.01 0.22
N LEU A 85 12.78 1.98 0.98
CA LEU A 85 11.44 2.07 0.41
C LEU A 85 11.24 3.40 -0.34
N GLU A 86 11.68 4.51 0.26
CA GLU A 86 11.65 5.83 -0.36
C GLU A 86 12.47 5.87 -1.67
N GLN A 87 13.67 5.30 -1.68
CA GLN A 87 14.51 5.20 -2.87
C GLN A 87 13.85 4.38 -3.98
N ILE A 88 13.20 3.26 -3.66
CA ILE A 88 12.49 2.44 -4.64
C ILE A 88 11.37 3.25 -5.31
N ILE A 89 10.56 3.96 -4.52
CA ILE A 89 9.46 4.78 -5.02
C ILE A 89 10.01 5.90 -5.93
N GLN A 90 11.01 6.65 -5.47
CA GLN A 90 11.58 7.78 -6.20
C GLN A 90 12.36 7.35 -7.46
N SER A 91 13.00 6.19 -7.45
CA SER A 91 13.82 5.71 -8.57
C SER A 91 12.99 5.12 -9.71
N ARG A 92 11.82 4.54 -9.41
CA ARG A 92 11.01 3.78 -10.38
C ARG A 92 9.84 4.53 -11.00
N ILE A 93 9.36 5.61 -10.38
CA ILE A 93 8.20 6.37 -10.85
C ILE A 93 8.63 7.69 -11.52
N ARG A 94 8.05 8.01 -12.69
CA ARG A 94 8.36 9.24 -13.45
C ARG A 94 7.09 9.93 -13.96
N PRO A 95 6.92 11.25 -13.79
CA PRO A 95 7.70 12.14 -12.92
C PRO A 95 7.68 11.67 -11.45
N ARG A 96 8.57 12.20 -10.61
CA ARG A 96 8.58 11.84 -9.18
C ARG A 96 7.30 12.37 -8.53
N ILE A 97 6.76 11.59 -7.60
CA ILE A 97 5.63 12.04 -6.77
C ILE A 97 6.22 12.83 -5.60
N GLU A 98 5.72 14.03 -5.40
CA GLU A 98 6.14 14.89 -4.28
C GLU A 98 5.29 14.61 -3.04
N ASN A 99 5.82 14.90 -1.85
CA ASN A 99 5.10 14.84 -0.57
C ASN A 99 4.56 13.44 -0.18
N ILE A 100 5.24 12.36 -0.58
CA ILE A 100 4.98 11.03 -0.01
C ILE A 100 5.51 11.00 1.43
N ILE A 101 4.68 10.51 2.36
CA ILE A 101 5.06 10.39 3.76
C ILE A 101 5.07 8.91 4.15
N ILE A 102 6.20 8.42 4.63
CA ILE A 102 6.34 7.05 5.14
C ILE A 102 6.45 7.13 6.67
N HIS A 103 5.45 6.55 7.35
CA HIS A 103 5.37 6.43 8.80
C HIS A 103 5.82 5.02 9.23
N PRO A 104 7.01 4.88 9.85
CA PRO A 104 7.39 3.65 10.53
C PRO A 104 6.66 3.56 11.89
N ILE A 105 5.85 2.53 12.07
CA ILE A 105 5.11 2.28 13.31
C ILE A 105 5.75 1.08 14.01
N PRO A 106 6.53 1.26 15.09
CA PRO A 106 7.10 0.15 15.84
C PRO A 106 5.98 -0.66 16.51
N LEU A 107 6.10 -1.99 16.46
CA LEU A 107 5.15 -2.88 17.12
C LEU A 107 5.42 -3.01 18.63
N GLU A 108 6.71 -3.07 18.96
CA GLU A 108 7.22 -3.18 20.33
C GLU A 108 8.50 -2.33 20.42
N GLU A 109 8.73 -1.65 21.54
CA GLU A 109 9.87 -0.74 21.70
C GLU A 109 11.23 -1.45 21.62
N GLU A 110 11.28 -2.73 21.99
CA GLU A 110 12.51 -3.51 22.10
C GLU A 110 12.82 -4.34 20.84
N THR A 111 11.89 -4.41 19.88
CA THR A 111 12.07 -5.20 18.66
C THR A 111 12.30 -4.29 17.45
N ASN A 112 13.08 -4.77 16.48
CA ASN A 112 13.22 -4.11 15.17
C ASN A 112 11.97 -4.31 14.29
N ASN A 113 10.86 -4.80 14.84
CA ASN A 113 9.64 -5.09 14.09
C ASN A 113 8.74 -3.86 14.02
N LEU A 114 8.32 -3.54 12.81
CA LEU A 114 7.47 -2.40 12.53
C LEU A 114 6.48 -2.68 11.41
N ILE A 115 5.57 -1.73 11.23
CA ILE A 115 4.65 -1.61 10.09
C ILE A 115 5.03 -0.32 9.36
N TYR A 116 4.99 -0.32 8.03
CA TYR A 116 5.15 0.90 7.25
C TYR A 116 3.80 1.37 6.73
N VAL A 117 3.40 2.58 7.11
CA VAL A 117 2.25 3.25 6.51
C VAL A 117 2.76 4.29 5.52
N VAL A 118 2.39 4.15 4.25
CA VAL A 118 2.79 5.04 3.16
C VAL A 118 1.58 5.88 2.75
N GLU A 119 1.59 7.16 3.11
CA GLU A 119 0.62 8.14 2.64
C GLU A 119 1.06 8.69 1.28
N ILE A 120 0.18 8.55 0.29
CA ILE A 120 0.43 8.94 -1.09
C ILE A 120 -0.56 10.05 -1.43
N PRO A 121 -0.10 11.28 -1.70
CA PRO A 121 -0.99 12.36 -2.07
C PRO A 121 -1.55 12.16 -3.48
N GLN A 122 -2.71 12.74 -3.74
CA GLN A 122 -3.20 12.92 -5.10
C GLN A 122 -2.23 13.83 -5.86
N SER A 123 -1.89 13.43 -7.08
CA SER A 123 -1.10 14.24 -7.98
C SER A 123 -1.95 14.87 -9.07
N ASN A 124 -1.52 16.07 -9.50
CA ASN A 124 -2.11 16.79 -10.63
C ASN A 124 -1.54 16.34 -11.98
N THR A 125 -0.51 15.48 -11.97
CA THR A 125 0.15 14.97 -13.18
C THR A 125 0.09 13.45 -13.22
N ALA A 126 0.09 12.89 -14.44
CA ALA A 126 0.16 11.44 -14.61
C ALA A 126 1.57 10.93 -14.32
N HIS A 127 1.67 9.96 -13.41
CA HIS A 127 2.86 9.24 -13.02
C HIS A 127 2.95 7.89 -13.71
N GLN A 128 4.08 7.65 -14.35
CA GLN A 128 4.41 6.42 -15.04
C GLN A 128 5.15 5.47 -14.10
N ALA A 129 4.73 4.21 -14.05
CA ALA A 129 5.42 3.14 -13.34
C ALA A 129 6.68 2.67 -14.09
N SER A 130 7.48 1.82 -13.44
CA SER A 130 8.74 1.30 -14.01
C SER A 130 8.59 0.56 -15.35
N ASP A 131 7.41 -0.02 -15.61
CA ASP A 131 7.09 -0.72 -16.86
C ASP A 131 6.62 0.21 -17.99
N ARG A 132 6.74 1.53 -17.79
CA ARG A 132 6.33 2.59 -18.71
C ARG A 132 4.83 2.72 -18.92
N LYS A 133 4.00 2.15 -18.04
CA LYS A 133 2.54 2.30 -18.08
C LYS A 133 2.05 3.27 -17.03
N TYR A 134 0.86 3.82 -17.29
CA TYR A 134 0.13 4.65 -16.35
C TYR A 134 -0.97 3.81 -15.73
N TYR A 135 -0.95 3.72 -14.41
CA TYR A 135 -1.96 3.00 -13.64
C TYR A 135 -2.91 3.99 -13.00
N LYS A 136 -4.17 3.59 -12.86
CA LYS A 136 -5.21 4.35 -12.16
C LYS A 136 -6.09 3.35 -11.42
N ARG A 137 -6.50 3.69 -10.19
CA ARG A 137 -7.45 2.87 -9.42
C ARG A 137 -8.85 3.17 -9.93
N TYR A 138 -9.60 2.12 -10.23
CA TYR A 138 -10.99 2.21 -10.63
C TYR A 138 -11.84 1.60 -9.52
N HIS A 139 -13.00 2.20 -9.22
CA HIS A 139 -14.00 1.58 -8.34
C HIS A 139 -14.29 0.18 -8.87
N TYR A 140 -13.81 -0.85 -8.16
CA TYR A 140 -14.32 -2.19 -8.38
C TYR A 140 -15.72 -2.22 -7.78
N CYS A 141 -16.72 -1.88 -8.59
CA CYS A 141 -18.09 -2.27 -8.31
C CYS A 141 -18.21 -3.72 -8.78
N PRO A 142 -18.34 -4.74 -7.91
CA PRO A 142 -18.79 -6.04 -8.36
C PRO A 142 -20.24 -5.86 -8.80
N THR A 143 -20.44 -5.45 -10.06
CA THR A 143 -21.77 -5.38 -10.64
C THR A 143 -22.37 -6.78 -10.51
N LYS A 144 -23.32 -6.94 -9.59
CA LYS A 144 -24.20 -8.10 -9.55
C LYS A 144 -24.74 -8.27 -10.97
N ARG A 145 -24.42 -9.43 -11.54
CA ARG A 145 -24.82 -9.90 -12.85
C ARG A 145 -26.35 -9.78 -12.97
N PHE A 146 -26.85 -8.69 -13.56
CA PHE A 146 -28.23 -8.66 -14.03
C PHE A 146 -28.33 -9.60 -15.22
N GLN A 147 -28.88 -10.80 -14.99
CA GLN A 147 -29.33 -11.66 -16.08
C GLN A 147 -30.44 -10.92 -16.82
N LEU A 148 -30.16 -10.44 -18.03
CA LEU A 148 -31.22 -10.21 -19.01
C LEU A 148 -31.76 -11.59 -19.40
N LYS A 149 -32.87 -11.99 -18.76
CA LYS A 149 -33.77 -12.97 -19.34
C LYS A 149 -34.36 -12.34 -20.60
N ARG A 150 -34.01 -12.89 -21.76
CA ARG A 150 -34.87 -12.84 -22.94
C ARG A 150 -35.83 -14.01 -22.87
#